data_AF-A0A2V4WSZ7-F1
#
_entry.id   AF-A0A2V4WSZ7-F1
#
_cell.length_a   1.000
_cell.length_b   1.000
_cell.length_c   1.000
_cell.angle_alpha   90.00
_cell.angle_beta   90.00
_cell.angle_gamma   90.00
#
_symmetry.space_group_name_H-M   'P 1'
#
loop_
_entity.id
_entity.type
_entity.pdbx_description
1 polymer ?
#
loop_
_entity_poly.entity_id
_entity_poly.type
_entity_poly.pdbx_seq_one_letter_code
_entity_poly.pdbx_strand_id
1 'polypeptide(L)'
;MRINIVTSELKKANRNLNFSFLIFGLFMLLFFISFWFPKSDLMKSVYLISLFASGALLIVSIILTIIRQSKKQTIELDKTQIAELTINSQIGAEKITKKSEIEYAGNEIKTNLHSKIYEVDNTTAFELLNSGMNLKTINQTKNNNGFDMSPKELISNLMSMLWASS
;
A
#
# COMPACT_ATOMS: atom_id res chain seq x y z
N MET A 1 1.72 -1.99 -23.04
CA MET A 1 2.22 -1.60 -21.70
C MET A 1 1.71 -2.60 -20.68
N ARG A 2 2.59 -3.03 -19.75
CA ARG A 2 2.19 -3.89 -18.63
C ARG A 2 1.79 -2.99 -17.45
N ILE A 3 0.57 -3.16 -16.96
CA ILE A 3 0.01 -2.36 -15.86
C ILE A 3 -0.33 -3.31 -14.72
N ASN A 4 0.19 -3.01 -13.52
CA ASN A 4 -0.21 -3.72 -12.32
C ASN A 4 -1.55 -3.17 -11.84
N ILE A 5 -2.52 -4.07 -11.62
CA ILE A 5 -3.85 -3.67 -11.17
C ILE A 5 -4.01 -3.93 -9.66
N VAL A 6 -4.74 -3.01 -9.02
CA VAL A 6 -5.01 -3.05 -7.58
C VAL A 6 -6.38 -3.70 -7.36
N THR A 7 -6.40 -5.03 -7.36
CA THR A 7 -7.63 -5.79 -7.12
C THR A 7 -8.07 -5.74 -5.66
N SER A 8 -9.36 -5.99 -5.39
CA SER A 8 -9.89 -6.12 -4.02
C SER A 8 -9.16 -7.19 -3.21
N GLU A 9 -8.83 -8.32 -3.84
CA GLU A 9 -8.06 -9.41 -3.24
C GLU A 9 -6.63 -8.98 -2.88
N LEU A 10 -5.97 -8.21 -3.75
CA LEU A 10 -4.65 -7.66 -3.47
C LEU A 10 -4.69 -6.67 -2.31
N LYS A 11 -5.70 -5.79 -2.26
CA LYS A 11 -5.90 -4.85 -1.14
C LYS A 11 -6.12 -5.57 0.18
N LYS A 12 -6.95 -6.63 0.18
CA LYS A 12 -7.16 -7.48 1.36
C LYS A 12 -5.87 -8.16 1.82
N ALA A 13 -5.07 -8.68 0.89
CA ALA A 13 -3.78 -9.28 1.21
C ALA A 13 -2.78 -8.25 1.77
N ASN A 14 -2.72 -7.05 1.18
CA ASN A 14 -1.92 -5.93 1.68
C ASN A 14 -2.32 -5.56 3.11
N ARG A 15 -3.62 -5.39 3.38
CA ARG A 15 -4.13 -5.05 4.71
C ARG A 15 -3.73 -6.07 5.77
N ASN A 16 -3.90 -7.36 5.47
CA ASN A 16 -3.52 -8.42 6.39
C ASN A 16 -2.00 -8.43 6.67
N LEU A 17 -1.19 -8.24 5.62
CA LEU A 17 0.26 -8.19 5.76
C LEU A 17 0.74 -6.96 6.54
N ASN A 18 0.15 -5.80 6.27
CA ASN A 18 0.44 -4.55 6.98
C ASN A 18 0.04 -4.64 8.46
N PHE A 19 -1.10 -5.28 8.76
CA PHE A 19 -1.52 -5.53 10.14
C PHE A 19 -0.58 -6.51 10.86
N SER A 20 -0.13 -7.56 10.16
CA SER A 20 0.88 -8.50 10.69
C SER A 20 2.18 -7.77 11.04
N PHE A 21 2.67 -6.88 10.17
CA PHE A 21 3.86 -6.08 10.44
C PHE A 21 3.69 -5.07 11.57
N LEU A 22 2.50 -4.47 11.70
CA LEU A 22 2.20 -3.57 12.82
C LEU A 22 2.30 -4.32 14.16
N ILE A 23 1.65 -5.48 14.26
CA ILE A 23 1.67 -6.31 15.47
C ILE A 23 3.09 -6.79 15.76
N PHE A 24 3.82 -7.23 14.73
CA PHE A 24 5.22 -7.62 14.86
C PHE A 24 6.08 -6.48 15.41
N GLY A 25 5.94 -5.27 14.87
CA GLY A 25 6.64 -4.08 15.36
C GLY A 25 6.34 -3.78 16.83
N LEU A 26 5.08 -3.95 17.25
CA LEU A 26 4.67 -3.77 18.64
C LEU A 26 5.34 -4.79 19.57
N PHE A 27 5.35 -6.08 19.21
CA PHE A 27 6.02 -7.10 20.02
C PHE A 27 7.54 -6.93 20.05
N MET A 28 8.15 -6.50 18.96
CA MET A 28 9.57 -6.15 18.94
C MET A 28 9.87 -4.96 19.87
N LEU A 29 9.02 -3.94 19.88
CA LEU A 29 9.15 -2.82 20.81
C LEU A 29 9.04 -3.28 22.27
N LEU A 30 8.05 -4.12 22.59
CA LEU A 30 7.89 -4.70 23.93
C LEU A 30 9.11 -5.55 24.32
N PHE A 31 9.63 -6.36 23.40
CA PHE A 31 10.85 -7.13 23.59
C PHE A 31 12.03 -6.22 23.96
N PHE A 32 12.24 -5.13 23.22
CA PHE A 32 13.30 -4.18 23.51
C PHE A 32 13.09 -3.51 24.87
N ILE A 33 11.88 -3.04 25.19
CA ILE A 33 11.60 -2.44 26.50
C ILE A 33 11.90 -3.44 27.63
N SER A 34 11.42 -4.67 27.54
CA SER A 34 11.64 -5.69 28.56
C SER A 34 13.12 -6.04 28.75
N PHE A 35 13.92 -5.98 27.69
CA PHE A 35 15.37 -6.17 27.76
C PHE A 35 16.07 -5.13 28.67
N TRP A 36 15.58 -3.88 28.69
CA TRP A 36 16.14 -2.81 29.52
C TRP A 36 15.69 -2.86 31.00
N PHE A 37 14.67 -3.65 31.35
CA PHE A 37 14.13 -3.76 32.71
C PHE A 37 14.13 -5.21 33.24
N PRO A 38 15.29 -5.91 33.32
CA PRO A 38 15.35 -7.34 33.58
C PRO A 38 15.01 -7.74 35.03
N LYS A 39 14.94 -6.77 35.95
CA LYS A 39 14.77 -7.03 37.39
C LYS A 39 13.34 -7.34 37.81
N SER A 40 12.35 -7.09 36.96
CA SER A 40 10.93 -7.34 37.25
C SER A 40 10.49 -8.70 36.70
N ASP A 41 9.83 -9.52 37.53
CA ASP A 41 9.28 -10.81 37.08
C ASP A 41 8.18 -10.66 36.02
N LEU A 42 7.45 -9.54 36.05
CA LEU A 42 6.52 -9.16 34.99
C LEU A 42 7.27 -8.95 33.67
N MET A 43 8.42 -8.27 33.70
CA MET A 43 9.21 -8.00 32.49
C MET A 43 9.86 -9.27 31.92
N LYS A 44 10.22 -10.24 32.75
CA LYS A 44 10.66 -11.57 32.27
C LYS A 44 9.54 -12.30 31.52
N SER A 45 8.31 -12.23 32.02
CA SER A 45 7.15 -12.82 31.35
C SER A 45 6.86 -12.12 30.02
N VAL A 46 6.87 -10.78 30.00
CA VAL A 46 6.69 -9.99 28.77
C VAL A 46 7.79 -10.31 27.76
N TYR A 47 9.05 -10.44 28.19
CA TYR A 47 10.16 -10.82 27.32
C TYR A 47 9.90 -12.16 26.62
N LEU A 48 9.53 -13.20 27.36
CA LEU A 48 9.25 -14.52 26.80
C LEU A 48 8.07 -14.48 25.83
N ILE A 49 6.96 -13.84 26.21
CA ILE A 49 5.77 -13.70 25.36
C ILE A 49 6.14 -12.98 24.06
N SER A 50 6.84 -11.86 24.15
CA SER A 50 7.27 -11.09 22.98
C SER A 50 8.22 -11.87 22.08
N LEU A 51 9.13 -12.67 22.64
CA LEU A 51 10.04 -13.52 21.86
C LEU A 51 9.26 -14.57 21.05
N PHE A 52 8.36 -15.32 21.71
CA PHE A 52 7.54 -16.34 21.03
C PHE A 52 6.57 -15.73 20.02
N ALA A 53 5.90 -14.64 20.38
CA ALA A 53 4.97 -13.94 19.49
C ALA A 53 5.66 -13.40 18.25
N SER A 54 6.82 -12.74 18.39
CA SER A 54 7.62 -12.24 17.27
C SER A 54 8.08 -13.37 16.35
N GLY A 55 8.52 -14.51 16.91
CA GLY A 55 8.90 -15.70 16.13
C GLY A 55 7.74 -16.24 15.29
N ALA A 56 6.56 -16.43 15.89
CA ALA A 56 5.37 -16.89 15.20
C ALA A 56 4.90 -15.89 14.12
N LEU A 57 4.91 -14.59 14.42
CA LEU A 57 4.52 -13.54 13.50
C LEU A 57 5.46 -13.42 12.30
N LEU A 58 6.73 -13.75 12.44
CA LEU A 58 7.68 -13.78 11.34
C LEU A 58 7.28 -14.84 10.32
N ILE A 59 6.94 -16.05 10.79
CA ILE A 59 6.45 -17.15 9.93
C ILE A 59 5.14 -16.74 9.25
N VAL A 60 4.18 -16.18 10.00
CA VAL A 60 2.91 -15.69 9.44
C VAL A 60 3.13 -14.62 8.38
N SER A 61 4.05 -13.69 8.61
CA SER A 61 4.36 -12.61 7.66
C SER A 61 4.98 -13.13 6.36
N ILE A 62 5.81 -14.18 6.43
CA ILE A 62 6.35 -14.87 5.24
C ILE A 62 5.20 -15.49 4.44
N ILE A 63 4.30 -16.23 5.10
CA ILE A 63 3.15 -16.88 4.45
C ILE A 63 2.26 -15.81 3.78
N LEU A 64 1.95 -14.72 4.48
CA LEU A 64 1.15 -13.62 3.94
C LEU A 64 1.84 -12.92 2.76
N THR A 65 3.17 -12.83 2.77
CA THR A 65 3.94 -12.28 1.64
C THR A 65 3.82 -13.16 0.41
N ILE A 66 3.90 -14.48 0.56
CA ILE A 66 3.68 -15.44 -0.53
C ILE A 66 2.25 -15.33 -1.07
N ILE A 67 1.26 -15.30 -0.18
CA ILE A 67 -0.15 -15.12 -0.56
C ILE A 67 -0.33 -13.83 -1.34
N ARG A 68 0.20 -12.69 -0.85
CA ARG A 68 0.14 -11.40 -1.55
C ARG A 68 0.74 -11.50 -2.95
N GLN A 69 1.89 -12.15 -3.11
CA GLN A 69 2.53 -12.32 -4.41
C GLN A 69 1.64 -13.08 -5.39
N SER A 70 0.90 -14.11 -4.92
CA SER A 70 -0.05 -14.86 -5.74
C SER A 70 -1.29 -14.05 -6.18
N LYS A 71 -1.61 -12.96 -5.49
CA LYS A 71 -2.75 -12.09 -5.79
C LYS A 71 -2.41 -10.92 -6.70
N LYS A 72 -1.13 -10.70 -7.01
CA LYS A 72 -0.71 -9.68 -7.97
C LYS A 72 -1.23 -10.07 -9.34
N GLN A 73 -1.81 -9.09 -10.02
CA GLN A 73 -2.28 -9.24 -11.39
C GLN A 73 -1.71 -8.12 -12.23
N THR A 74 -1.30 -8.50 -13.44
CA THR A 74 -0.80 -7.57 -14.44
C THR A 74 -1.67 -7.74 -15.68
N ILE A 75 -2.06 -6.62 -16.27
CA ILE A 75 -2.75 -6.60 -17.54
C ILE A 75 -1.83 -6.02 -18.61
N GLU A 76 -1.94 -6.54 -19.82
CA GLU A 76 -1.31 -5.94 -21.00
C GLU A 76 -2.36 -5.10 -21.72
N LEU A 77 -2.10 -3.80 -21.80
CA LEU A 77 -2.94 -2.85 -22.52
C LEU A 77 -2.08 -2.04 -23.49
N ASP A 78 -2.59 -1.80 -24.68
CA ASP A 78 -2.02 -0.75 -25.53
C ASP A 78 -2.40 0.62 -24.96
N LYS A 79 -1.48 1.58 -25.03
CA LYS A 79 -1.72 2.96 -24.59
C LYS A 79 -2.93 3.56 -25.29
N THR A 80 -3.10 3.26 -26.59
CA THR A 80 -4.24 3.73 -27.39
C THR A 80 -5.60 3.20 -26.90
N GLN A 81 -5.61 2.14 -26.10
CA GLN A 81 -6.83 1.55 -25.56
C GLN A 81 -7.30 2.22 -24.28
N ILE A 82 -6.50 3.09 -23.65
CA ILE A 82 -6.88 3.83 -22.43
C ILE A 82 -7.63 5.08 -22.86
N ALA A 83 -8.89 5.18 -22.45
CA ALA A 83 -9.80 6.26 -22.83
C ALA A 83 -9.85 7.36 -21.77
N GLU A 84 -9.89 6.95 -20.50
CA GLU A 84 -10.11 7.83 -19.37
C GLU A 84 -9.25 7.37 -18.20
N LEU A 85 -8.69 8.34 -17.49
CA LEU A 85 -7.97 8.17 -16.23
C LEU A 85 -8.72 8.93 -15.15
N THR A 86 -9.23 8.22 -14.16
CA THR A 86 -9.77 8.81 -12.95
C THR A 86 -8.69 8.82 -11.89
N ILE A 87 -8.35 10.00 -11.38
CA ILE A 87 -7.34 10.20 -10.35
C ILE A 87 -8.01 10.48 -9.02
N ASN A 88 -7.59 9.79 -7.98
CA ASN A 88 -8.01 10.06 -6.62
C ASN A 88 -7.03 11.05 -5.96
N SER A 89 -7.41 12.31 -5.88
CA SER A 89 -6.58 13.37 -5.29
C SER A 89 -7.44 14.44 -4.61
N GLN A 90 -6.84 15.15 -3.66
CA GLN A 90 -7.42 16.34 -3.04
C GLN A 90 -7.24 17.59 -3.90
N ILE A 91 -6.30 17.56 -4.85
CA ILE A 91 -6.05 18.65 -5.79
C ILE A 91 -6.50 18.25 -7.20
N GLY A 92 -6.77 19.23 -8.05
CA GLY A 92 -7.11 18.98 -9.46
C GLY A 92 -5.97 18.28 -10.20
N ALA A 93 -6.31 17.37 -11.12
CA ALA A 93 -5.33 16.55 -11.83
C ALA A 93 -4.30 17.39 -12.59
N GLU A 94 -4.70 18.55 -13.10
CA GLU A 94 -3.86 19.52 -13.79
C GLU A 94 -2.81 20.20 -12.90
N LYS A 95 -2.97 20.13 -11.57
CA LYS A 95 -2.04 20.72 -10.59
C LYS A 95 -1.08 19.71 -9.98
N ILE A 96 -1.24 18.43 -10.31
CA ILE A 96 -0.43 17.35 -9.76
C ILE A 96 0.97 17.41 -10.36
N THR A 97 1.96 17.55 -9.49
CA THR A 97 3.39 17.58 -9.85
C THR A 97 4.17 16.46 -9.17
N LYS A 98 3.61 15.83 -8.14
CA LYS A 98 4.26 14.77 -7.36
C LYS A 98 3.34 13.57 -7.16
N LYS A 99 3.92 12.36 -7.18
CA LYS A 99 3.20 11.10 -6.88
C LYS A 99 2.46 11.15 -5.52
N SER A 100 3.05 11.80 -4.51
CA SER A 100 2.47 11.88 -3.16
C SER A 100 1.17 12.68 -3.09
N GLU A 101 0.83 13.43 -4.14
CA GLU A 101 -0.43 14.18 -4.23
C GLU A 101 -1.58 13.31 -4.74
N ILE A 102 -1.29 12.06 -5.14
CA ILE A 102 -2.27 11.06 -5.57
C ILE A 102 -2.41 10.00 -4.46
N GLU A 103 -3.65 9.76 -4.05
CA GLU A 103 -4.00 8.69 -3.12
C GLU A 103 -3.61 7.33 -3.70
N TYR A 104 -3.08 6.42 -2.88
CA TYR A 104 -2.59 5.13 -3.37
C TYR A 104 -3.64 4.32 -4.14
N ALA A 105 -4.88 4.28 -3.63
CA ALA A 105 -5.97 3.49 -4.17
C ALA A 105 -7.06 4.38 -4.79
N GLY A 106 -8.03 3.76 -5.47
CA GLY A 106 -9.15 4.46 -6.10
C GLY A 106 -8.78 5.25 -7.36
N ASN A 107 -7.59 5.03 -7.93
CA ASN A 107 -7.29 5.51 -9.27
C ASN A 107 -7.77 4.47 -10.27
N GLU A 108 -8.43 4.90 -11.34
CA GLU A 108 -9.08 3.98 -12.27
C GLU A 108 -8.71 4.32 -13.72
N ILE A 109 -8.47 3.29 -14.52
CA ILE A 109 -8.34 3.41 -15.97
C ILE A 109 -9.56 2.78 -16.62
N LYS A 110 -10.18 3.51 -17.54
CA LYS A 110 -11.27 3.00 -18.37
C LYS A 110 -10.73 2.70 -19.77
N THR A 111 -10.97 1.49 -20.25
CA THR A 111 -10.52 1.08 -21.58
C THR A 111 -11.63 1.25 -22.62
N ASN A 112 -11.23 1.62 -23.84
CA ASN A 112 -12.10 1.62 -25.02
C ASN A 112 -12.61 0.21 -25.35
N LEU A 113 -11.77 -0.81 -25.09
CA LEU A 113 -12.16 -2.21 -25.23
C LEU A 113 -13.08 -2.61 -24.07
N HIS A 114 -14.31 -3.01 -24.38
CA HIS A 114 -15.29 -3.60 -23.45
C HIS A 114 -15.70 -2.75 -22.24
N SER A 115 -15.41 -1.43 -22.24
CA SER A 115 -15.74 -0.52 -21.13
C SER A 115 -15.29 -1.03 -19.76
N LYS A 116 -14.20 -1.81 -19.71
CA LYS A 116 -13.68 -2.32 -18.44
C LYS A 116 -12.99 -1.19 -17.68
N ILE A 117 -13.16 -1.23 -16.37
CA ILE A 117 -12.52 -0.31 -15.43
C ILE A 117 -11.55 -1.12 -14.61
N TYR A 118 -10.30 -0.67 -14.57
CA TYR A 118 -9.25 -1.29 -13.75
C TYR A 118 -8.73 -0.28 -12.75
N GLU A 119 -8.66 -0.69 -11.49
CA GLU A 119 -8.01 0.12 -10.46
C GLU A 119 -6.49 -0.03 -10.56
N VAL A 120 -5.77 1.08 -10.46
CA VAL A 120 -4.31 1.15 -10.53
C VAL A 120 -3.74 1.87 -9.31
N ASP A 121 -2.47 1.64 -9.03
CA ASP A 121 -1.78 2.36 -7.95
C ASP A 121 -1.45 3.80 -8.35
N ASN A 122 -1.09 4.62 -7.36
CA ASN A 122 -0.71 6.00 -7.59
C ASN A 122 0.56 6.17 -8.44
N THR A 123 1.46 5.18 -8.48
CA THR A 123 2.64 5.22 -9.37
C THR A 123 2.19 5.20 -10.82
N THR A 124 1.38 4.21 -11.16
CA THR A 124 0.85 4.00 -12.50
C THR A 124 -0.03 5.18 -12.91
N ALA A 125 -0.90 5.67 -12.01
CA ALA A 125 -1.73 6.84 -12.29
C ALA A 125 -0.88 8.09 -12.57
N PHE A 126 0.17 8.33 -11.77
CA PHE A 126 1.10 9.44 -11.99
C PHE A 126 1.87 9.33 -13.31
N GLU A 127 2.34 8.13 -13.65
CA GLU A 127 3.02 7.87 -14.93
C GLU A 127 2.08 8.08 -16.13
N LEU A 128 0.82 7.63 -16.02
CA LEU A 128 -0.18 7.82 -17.08
C LEU A 128 -0.55 9.30 -17.26
N LEU A 129 -0.73 10.03 -16.16
CA LEU A 129 -0.99 11.47 -16.19
C LEU A 129 0.13 12.24 -16.91
N ASN A 130 1.39 11.89 -16.62
CA ASN A 130 2.57 12.55 -17.18
C ASN A 130 3.06 11.96 -18.51
N SER A 131 2.35 10.97 -19.06
CA SER A 131 2.77 10.28 -20.28
C SER A 131 2.57 11.10 -21.56
N GLY A 132 1.91 12.26 -21.49
CA GLY A 132 1.57 13.09 -22.64
C GLY A 132 0.47 12.49 -23.53
N MET A 133 -0.19 11.41 -23.08
CA MET A 133 -1.30 10.81 -23.79
C MET A 133 -2.52 11.73 -23.78
N ASN A 134 -3.25 11.79 -24.90
CA ASN A 134 -4.49 12.54 -24.99
C ASN A 134 -5.64 11.71 -24.39
N LEU A 135 -5.69 11.67 -23.06
CA LEU A 135 -6.65 10.91 -22.27
C LEU A 135 -7.56 11.85 -21.48
N LYS A 136 -8.84 11.50 -21.37
CA LYS A 136 -9.78 12.26 -20.54
C LYS A 136 -9.39 12.02 -19.08
N THR A 137 -9.09 13.09 -18.36
CA THR A 137 -8.76 12.99 -16.93
C THR A 137 -9.94 13.44 -16.09
N ILE A 138 -10.33 12.63 -15.12
CA ILE A 138 -11.35 12.96 -14.12
C ILE A 138 -10.68 12.99 -12.76
N ASN A 139 -10.94 14.05 -11.99
CA ASN A 139 -10.52 14.09 -10.60
C ASN A 139 -11.66 13.60 -9.71
N GLN A 140 -11.32 12.80 -8.70
CA GLN A 140 -12.23 12.43 -7.63
C GLN A 140 -11.52 12.48 -6.28
N THR A 141 -12.29 12.63 -5.22
CA THR A 141 -11.77 12.53 -3.86
C THR A 141 -12.53 11.41 -3.15
N LYS A 142 -11.84 10.30 -2.93
CA LYS A 142 -12.38 9.09 -2.30
C LYS A 142 -11.52 8.74 -1.10
N ASN A 143 -12.16 8.62 0.05
CA ASN A 143 -11.49 8.16 1.26
C ASN A 143 -11.12 6.68 1.10
N ASN A 144 -9.83 6.36 1.30
CA ASN A 144 -9.32 5.01 1.18
C ASN A 144 -8.57 4.59 2.44
N ASN A 145 -8.51 3.28 2.66
CA ASN A 145 -7.78 2.74 3.79
C ASN A 145 -6.29 2.72 3.48
N GLY A 146 -5.47 3.43 4.27
CA GLY A 146 -4.02 3.42 4.13
C GLY A 146 -3.40 2.02 4.20
N PHE A 147 -4.05 1.07 4.89
CA PHE A 147 -3.58 -0.32 4.94
C PHE A 147 -3.77 -1.10 3.63
N ASP A 148 -4.48 -0.56 2.64
CA ASP A 148 -4.58 -1.19 1.32
C ASP A 148 -3.28 -1.01 0.49
N MET A 149 -2.37 -0.12 0.93
CA MET A 149 -1.04 0.12 0.35
C MET A 149 -0.16 -1.12 0.40
N SER A 150 0.78 -1.24 -0.55
CA SER A 150 1.85 -2.23 -0.38
C SER A 150 2.65 -1.92 0.90
N PRO A 151 3.21 -2.93 1.60
CA PRO A 151 3.96 -2.67 2.84
C PRO A 151 5.10 -1.67 2.67
N LYS A 152 5.78 -1.71 1.52
CA LYS A 152 6.83 -0.75 1.17
C LYS A 152 6.30 0.68 1.11
N GLU A 153 5.15 0.89 0.48
CA GLU A 153 4.56 2.22 0.35
C GLU A 153 3.96 2.72 1.66
N LEU A 154 3.34 1.84 2.45
CA LEU A 154 2.85 2.19 3.78
C LEU A 154 4.00 2.68 4.66
N ILE A 155 5.11 1.95 4.70
CA ILE A 155 6.31 2.36 5.47
C ILE A 155 6.88 3.66 4.93
N SER A 156 6.99 3.80 3.60
CA SER A 156 7.49 5.04 2.99
C SER A 156 6.62 6.24 3.36
N ASN A 157 5.30 6.08 3.35
CA ASN A 157 4.35 7.13 3.71
C ASN A 157 4.48 7.49 5.20
N LEU A 158 4.48 6.49 6.08
CA LEU A 158 4.68 6.68 7.52
C LEU A 158 6.00 7.41 7.82
N MET A 159 7.11 6.99 7.20
CA MET A 159 8.39 7.66 7.37
C MET A 159 8.33 9.10 6.87
N SER A 160 7.71 9.35 5.71
CA SER A 160 7.58 10.72 5.19
C SER A 160 6.80 11.64 6.13
N MET A 161 5.76 11.12 6.81
CA MET A 161 5.01 11.86 7.82
C MET A 161 5.86 12.16 9.06
N LEU A 162 6.63 11.17 9.52
CA LEU A 162 7.52 11.34 10.68
C LEU A 162 8.60 12.40 10.39
N TRP A 163 9.21 12.37 9.21
CA TRP A 163 10.22 13.37 8.81
C TRP A 163 9.62 14.74 8.52
N ALA A 164 8.37 14.84 8.08
CA ALA A 164 7.68 16.12 7.94
C ALA A 164 7.29 16.75 9.29
N SER A 165 7.23 15.92 10.35
CA SER A 165 6.89 16.36 11.70
C SER A 165 8.10 16.74 12.58
N SER A 166 9.33 16.48 12.12
CA SER A 166 10.60 16.84 12.78
C SER A 166 11.14 18.17 12.27
#